data_AF-A0A4Q8B9D4-F1
#
_entry.id   AF-A0A4Q8B9D4-F1
#
_cell.length_a   1.000
_cell.length_b   1.000
_cell.length_c   1.000
_cell.angle_alpha   90.00
_cell.angle_beta   90.00
_cell.angle_gamma   90.00
#
_symmetry.space_group_name_H-M   'P 1'
#
loop_
_entity.id
_entity.type
_entity.pdbx_description
1 polymer ?
#
loop_
_entity_poly.entity_id
_entity_poly.type
_entity_poly.pdbx_seq_one_letter_code
_entity_poly.pdbx_strand_id
1 'polypeptide(L)'
;MPDAYAKRLADATGQERHPDLTWTTAAYVSHVTDNLRTWAERLAGGYLAGVSEVPGYDPDLLSQARHYNKISLAGALWSLRWAVDGWAESVETALASCVVLQHATRGAQRAEDVARNNAHDAHHHLWDIDRILSAE
;
A
#
# COMPACT_ATOMS: atom_id res chain seq x y z
N MET A 1 5.73 -10.48 -0.15
CA MET A 1 6.07 -9.05 -0.29
C MET A 1 6.72 -8.45 0.95
N PRO A 2 6.22 -8.64 2.19
CA PRO A 2 6.84 -8.05 3.39
C PRO A 2 8.32 -8.42 3.56
N ASP A 3 8.68 -9.67 3.27
CA ASP A 3 10.06 -10.14 3.37
C ASP A 3 11.00 -9.46 2.37
N ALA A 4 10.49 -9.07 1.19
CA ALA A 4 11.30 -8.36 0.20
C ALA A 4 11.67 -6.95 0.70
N TYR A 5 10.71 -6.23 1.30
CA TYR A 5 10.96 -4.95 1.95
C TYR A 5 11.91 -5.09 3.14
N ALA A 6 11.65 -6.06 4.03
CA ALA A 6 12.48 -6.29 5.20
C ALA A 6 13.92 -6.65 4.83
N LYS A 7 14.10 -7.52 3.82
CA LYS A 7 15.42 -7.86 3.30
C LYS A 7 16.12 -6.65 2.71
N ARG A 8 15.42 -5.84 1.91
CA ARG A 8 16.03 -4.71 1.23
C ARG A 8 16.47 -3.60 2.18
N LEU A 9 15.73 -3.42 3.26
CA LEU A 9 15.91 -2.37 4.26
C LEU A 9 16.66 -2.86 5.51
N ALA A 10 17.29 -4.03 5.47
CA ALA A 10 17.92 -4.64 6.65
C ALA A 10 18.97 -3.73 7.30
N ASP A 11 19.74 -3.00 6.49
CA ASP A 11 20.80 -2.08 6.94
C ASP A 11 20.38 -0.60 6.90
N ALA A 12 19.11 -0.32 6.59
CA ALA A 12 18.59 1.04 6.49
C ALA A 12 18.09 1.55 7.86
N THR A 13 18.23 2.84 8.08
CA THR A 13 17.64 3.58 9.20
C THR A 13 16.16 3.86 8.99
N GLY A 14 15.69 3.91 7.75
CA GLY A 14 14.33 4.33 7.41
C GLY A 14 14.18 5.81 7.10
N GLN A 15 15.25 6.58 7.27
CA GLN A 15 15.28 8.05 7.10
C GLN A 15 15.97 8.48 5.81
N GLU A 16 16.49 7.54 5.03
CA GLU A 16 17.15 7.81 3.76
C GLU A 16 16.18 8.50 2.81
N ARG A 17 16.71 9.40 1.98
CA ARG A 17 15.93 10.24 1.05
C ARG A 17 16.63 10.34 -0.29
N HIS A 18 15.83 10.55 -1.33
CA HIS A 18 16.31 10.93 -2.66
C HIS A 18 15.83 12.35 -2.97
N PRO A 19 16.65 13.25 -3.56
CA PRO A 19 16.25 14.62 -3.87
C PRO A 19 14.98 14.74 -4.71
N ASP A 20 14.78 13.80 -5.65
CA ASP A 20 13.61 13.77 -6.52
C ASP A 20 12.39 13.02 -5.95
N LEU A 21 12.46 12.50 -4.72
CA LEU A 21 11.38 11.76 -4.08
C LEU A 21 10.92 12.41 -2.78
N THR A 22 9.61 12.40 -2.54
CA THR A 22 8.99 13.12 -1.42
C THR A 22 9.24 12.48 -0.05
N TRP A 23 9.31 11.15 -0.02
CA TRP A 23 9.21 10.35 1.20
C TRP A 23 10.53 9.66 1.57
N THR A 24 10.73 9.42 2.86
CA THR A 24 11.79 8.51 3.31
C THR A 24 11.47 7.06 2.96
N THR A 25 12.46 6.18 3.04
CA THR A 25 12.26 4.74 2.86
C THR A 25 11.17 4.16 3.80
N ALA A 26 11.15 4.54 5.08
CA ALA A 26 10.09 4.11 6.01
C ALA A 26 8.70 4.69 5.66
N ALA A 27 8.67 5.88 5.07
CA ALA A 27 7.44 6.50 4.61
C ALA A 27 6.85 5.78 3.39
N TYR A 28 7.67 5.30 2.45
CA TYR A 28 7.23 4.42 1.37
C TYR A 28 6.65 3.09 1.88
N VAL A 29 7.27 2.47 2.89
CA VAL A 29 6.70 1.26 3.54
C VAL A 29 5.32 1.56 4.15
N SER A 30 5.18 2.72 4.79
CA SER A 30 3.93 3.16 5.40
C SER A 30 2.85 3.45 4.36
N HIS A 31 3.22 4.03 3.22
CA HIS A 31 2.32 4.26 2.09
C HIS A 31 1.74 2.94 1.55
N VAL A 32 2.62 1.98 1.26
CA VAL A 32 2.20 0.66 0.75
C VAL A 32 1.27 -0.02 1.75
N THR A 33 1.59 0.05 3.04
CA THR A 33 0.74 -0.49 4.12
C THR A 33 -0.67 0.09 4.09
N ASP A 34 -0.81 1.41 3.98
CA ASP A 34 -2.12 2.05 3.98
C ASP A 34 -2.88 1.86 2.67
N ASN A 35 -2.18 1.81 1.54
CA ASN A 35 -2.80 1.49 0.26
C ASN A 35 -3.43 0.09 0.32
N LEU A 36 -2.70 -0.90 0.84
CA LEU A 36 -3.22 -2.26 1.03
C LEU A 36 -4.43 -2.29 1.97
N ARG A 37 -4.36 -1.63 3.13
CA ARG A 37 -5.50 -1.57 4.08
C ARG A 37 -6.72 -0.90 3.48
N THR A 38 -6.52 0.26 2.84
CA THR A 38 -7.60 1.02 2.20
C THR A 38 -8.35 0.17 1.19
N TRP A 39 -7.64 -0.58 0.34
CA TRP A 39 -8.28 -1.45 -0.65
C TRP A 39 -8.87 -2.72 -0.05
N ALA A 40 -8.26 -3.29 1.00
CA ALA A 40 -8.82 -4.42 1.72
C ALA A 40 -10.18 -4.07 2.34
N GLU A 41 -10.29 -2.89 2.96
CA GLU A 41 -11.55 -2.39 3.55
C GLU A 41 -12.62 -2.15 2.48
N ARG A 42 -12.24 -1.60 1.33
CA ARG A 42 -13.17 -1.36 0.21
C ARG A 42 -13.72 -2.66 -0.38
N LEU A 43 -12.84 -3.63 -0.61
CA LEU A 43 -13.24 -4.96 -1.07
C LEU A 43 -14.16 -5.64 -0.05
N ALA A 44 -13.81 -5.55 1.24
CA ALA A 44 -14.63 -6.07 2.34
C ALA A 44 -16.01 -5.41 2.41
N GLY A 45 -16.10 -4.09 2.25
CA GLY A 45 -17.38 -3.40 2.12
C GLY A 45 -18.22 -3.93 0.94
N GLY A 46 -17.56 -4.25 -0.18
CA GLY A 46 -18.17 -4.88 -1.34
C GLY A 46 -18.80 -6.23 -1.04
N TYR A 47 -18.05 -7.18 -0.46
CA TYR A 47 -18.58 -8.54 -0.23
C TYR A 47 -19.39 -8.71 1.06
N LEU A 48 -19.17 -7.91 2.11
CA LEU A 48 -19.91 -8.00 3.38
C LEU A 48 -21.21 -7.19 3.37
N ALA A 49 -21.23 -6.06 2.67
CA ALA A 49 -22.31 -5.08 2.75
C ALA A 49 -22.86 -4.63 1.39
N GLY A 50 -22.29 -5.12 0.27
CA GLY A 50 -22.71 -4.71 -1.08
C GLY A 50 -22.35 -3.27 -1.42
N VAL A 51 -21.42 -2.64 -0.68
CA VAL A 51 -20.99 -1.26 -0.94
C VAL A 51 -20.02 -1.25 -2.12
N SER A 52 -20.48 -0.76 -3.27
CA SER A 52 -19.67 -0.72 -4.49
C SER A 52 -19.05 0.64 -4.78
N GLU A 53 -19.66 1.74 -4.37
CA GLU A 53 -19.13 3.10 -4.63
C GLU A 53 -17.96 3.42 -3.69
N VAL A 54 -16.80 3.74 -4.25
CA VAL A 54 -15.60 4.03 -3.47
C VAL A 54 -14.91 5.32 -3.95
N PRO A 55 -14.52 6.23 -3.02
CA PRO A 55 -13.87 7.47 -3.39
C PRO A 55 -12.40 7.27 -3.76
N GLY A 56 -11.83 8.22 -4.49
CA GLY A 56 -10.38 8.39 -4.53
C GLY A 56 -9.84 8.91 -3.20
N TYR A 57 -8.53 8.82 -2.99
CA TYR A 57 -7.85 9.52 -1.90
C TYR A 57 -6.53 10.10 -2.40
N ASP A 58 -6.07 11.15 -1.73
CA ASP A 58 -4.77 11.77 -1.98
C ASP A 58 -3.74 11.13 -1.03
N PRO A 59 -2.74 10.40 -1.58
CA PRO A 59 -1.74 9.73 -0.77
C PRO A 59 -0.77 10.70 -0.08
N ASP A 60 -0.55 11.89 -0.62
CA ASP A 60 0.28 12.91 0.00
C ASP A 60 -0.42 13.50 1.23
N LEU A 61 -1.71 13.81 1.11
CA LEU A 61 -2.50 14.26 2.27
C LEU A 61 -2.56 13.20 3.36
N LEU A 62 -2.72 11.93 3.00
CA LEU A 62 -2.68 10.83 3.96
C LEU A 62 -1.29 10.71 4.63
N SER A 63 -0.22 10.85 3.86
CA SER A 63 1.15 10.80 4.37
C SER A 63 1.43 11.90 5.39
N GLN A 64 0.87 13.09 5.18
CA GLN A 64 0.96 14.22 6.09
C GLN A 64 0.16 13.96 7.37
N ALA A 65 -1.09 13.51 7.23
CA ALA A 65 -1.98 13.24 8.36
C ALA A 65 -1.44 12.14 9.28
N ARG A 66 -0.78 11.12 8.71
CA ARG A 66 -0.16 10.02 9.47
C ARG A 66 1.31 10.23 9.80
N HIS A 67 1.86 11.39 9.41
CA HIS A 67 3.26 11.73 9.64
C HIS A 67 4.25 10.65 9.17
N TYR A 68 4.09 10.13 7.95
CA TYR A 68 4.89 8.99 7.45
C TYR A 68 6.39 9.15 7.66
N ASN A 69 6.93 10.34 7.38
CA ASN A 69 8.36 10.64 7.54
C ASN A 69 8.86 10.62 9.00
N LYS A 70 7.98 10.40 9.98
CA LYS A 70 8.31 10.27 11.41
C LYS A 70 8.07 8.86 11.94
N ILE A 71 7.52 7.96 11.14
CA ILE A 71 7.30 6.55 11.51
C ILE A 71 8.65 5.83 11.49
N SER A 72 8.93 5.05 12.52
CA SER A 72 10.15 4.22 12.56
C SER A 72 10.06 3.09 11.53
N LEU A 73 11.19 2.74 10.91
CA LEU A 73 11.24 1.65 9.93
C LEU A 73 10.71 0.32 10.51
N ALA A 74 11.11 -0.02 11.73
CA ALA A 74 10.65 -1.23 12.41
C ALA A 74 9.11 -1.25 12.59
N GLY A 75 8.52 -0.10 12.94
CA GLY A 75 7.07 0.05 13.05
C GLY A 75 6.36 -0.08 11.71
N ALA A 76 6.92 0.54 10.66
CA ALA A 76 6.38 0.46 9.30
C ALA A 76 6.41 -0.99 8.77
N LEU A 77 7.54 -1.70 8.92
CA LEU A 77 7.68 -3.10 8.51
C LEU A 77 6.78 -4.04 9.33
N TRP A 78 6.62 -3.79 10.63
CA TRP A 78 5.66 -4.53 11.45
C TRP A 78 4.24 -4.36 10.93
N SER A 79 3.84 -3.13 10.61
CA SER A 79 2.51 -2.80 10.12
C SER A 79 2.25 -3.38 8.72
N LEU A 80 3.27 -3.39 7.85
CA LEU A 80 3.16 -3.94 6.49
C LEU A 80 2.82 -5.44 6.49
N ARG A 81 3.39 -6.23 7.41
CA ARG A 81 3.07 -7.67 7.50
C ARG A 81 1.57 -7.91 7.68
N TRP A 82 0.98 -7.26 8.67
CA TRP A 82 -0.46 -7.35 8.94
C TRP A 82 -1.31 -6.84 7.79
N ALA A 83 -0.89 -5.75 7.13
CA ALA A 83 -1.62 -5.20 5.99
C ALA A 83 -1.62 -6.16 4.80
N VAL A 84 -0.52 -6.88 4.55
CA VAL A 84 -0.45 -7.88 3.48
C VAL A 84 -1.36 -9.06 3.77
N ASP A 85 -1.37 -9.57 5.00
CA ASP A 85 -2.21 -10.72 5.36
C ASP A 85 -3.70 -10.39 5.21
N GLY A 86 -4.14 -9.27 5.80
CA GLY A 86 -5.54 -8.84 5.70
C GLY A 86 -5.96 -8.46 4.27
N TRP A 87 -5.04 -7.91 3.47
CA TRP A 87 -5.30 -7.64 2.06
C TRP A 87 -5.44 -8.92 1.24
N ALA A 88 -4.60 -9.92 1.47
CA ALA A 88 -4.67 -11.21 0.78
C ALA A 88 -6.00 -11.91 1.06
N GLU A 89 -6.43 -11.97 2.33
CA GLU A 89 -7.72 -12.53 2.74
C GLU A 89 -8.90 -11.81 2.07
N SER A 90 -8.88 -10.48 2.08
CA SER A 90 -9.94 -9.65 1.48
C SER A 90 -10.00 -9.84 -0.05
N VAL A 91 -8.85 -9.89 -0.73
CA VAL A 91 -8.79 -10.14 -2.18
C VAL A 91 -9.33 -11.52 -2.53
N GLU A 92 -8.94 -12.58 -1.80
CA GLU A 92 -9.44 -13.94 -2.05
C GLU A 92 -10.96 -14.00 -1.94
N THR A 93 -11.52 -13.41 -0.87
CA THR A 93 -12.96 -13.36 -0.64
C THR A 93 -13.69 -12.54 -1.72
N ALA A 94 -13.11 -11.40 -2.12
CA ALA A 94 -13.67 -10.53 -3.14
C ALA A 94 -13.68 -11.18 -4.53
N LEU A 95 -12.65 -11.97 -4.86
CA LEU A 95 -12.59 -12.78 -6.09
C LEU A 95 -13.70 -13.83 -6.10
N ALA A 96 -13.84 -14.59 -5.01
CA ALA A 96 -14.89 -15.61 -4.88
C ALA A 96 -16.30 -15.00 -4.95
N SER A 97 -16.45 -13.77 -4.46
CA SER A 97 -17.72 -13.02 -4.46
C SER A 97 -17.94 -12.18 -5.73
N CYS A 98 -17.03 -12.23 -6.71
CA CYS A 98 -17.10 -11.45 -7.95
C CYS A 98 -17.30 -9.94 -7.71
N VAL A 99 -16.66 -9.36 -6.69
CA VAL A 99 -16.82 -7.94 -6.33
C VAL A 99 -16.37 -7.04 -7.49
N VAL A 100 -17.20 -6.04 -7.79
CA VAL A 100 -16.85 -4.93 -8.68
C VAL A 100 -17.10 -3.62 -7.94
N LEU A 101 -16.04 -2.85 -7.72
CA LEU A 101 -16.10 -1.52 -7.14
C LEU A 101 -16.26 -0.46 -8.24
N GLN A 102 -16.98 0.62 -7.95
CA GLN A 102 -17.11 1.80 -8.80
C GLN A 102 -16.27 2.92 -8.19
N HIS A 103 -15.04 3.07 -8.70
CA HIS A 103 -14.10 4.07 -8.20
C HIS A 103 -14.35 5.43 -8.86
N ALA A 104 -14.47 6.49 -8.06
CA ALA A 104 -14.87 7.83 -8.50
C ALA A 104 -14.11 8.35 -9.75
N THR A 105 -12.82 8.03 -9.88
CA THR A 105 -11.98 8.49 -11.01
C THR A 105 -11.49 7.38 -11.94
N ARG A 106 -11.56 6.10 -11.52
CA ARG A 106 -11.03 4.96 -12.29
C ARG A 106 -12.15 4.12 -12.91
N GLY A 107 -13.41 4.43 -12.62
CA GLY A 107 -14.57 3.66 -13.05
C GLY A 107 -14.62 2.29 -12.38
N ALA A 108 -15.20 1.33 -13.09
CA ALA A 108 -15.33 -0.03 -12.61
C ALA A 108 -13.95 -0.67 -12.37
N GLN A 109 -13.81 -1.34 -11.22
CA GLN A 109 -12.61 -2.09 -10.82
C GLN A 109 -13.07 -3.46 -10.34
N ARG A 110 -12.72 -4.53 -11.07
CA ARG A 110 -12.95 -5.90 -10.62
C ARG A 110 -11.92 -6.26 -9.55
N ALA A 111 -12.22 -7.23 -8.69
CA ALA A 111 -11.29 -7.68 -7.66
C ALA A 111 -9.90 -8.05 -8.23
N GLU A 112 -9.83 -8.62 -9.44
CA GLU A 112 -8.57 -8.92 -10.15
C GLU A 112 -7.78 -7.66 -10.53
N ASP A 113 -8.47 -6.58 -10.90
CA ASP A 113 -7.85 -5.32 -11.27
C ASP A 113 -7.24 -4.65 -10.04
N VAL A 114 -7.99 -4.64 -8.93
CA VAL A 114 -7.49 -4.15 -7.63
C VAL A 114 -6.27 -4.97 -7.19
N ALA A 115 -6.35 -6.31 -7.29
CA ALA A 115 -5.25 -7.19 -6.93
C ALA A 115 -3.97 -6.87 -7.73
N ARG A 116 -4.10 -6.76 -9.06
CA ARG A 116 -2.97 -6.49 -9.96
C ARG A 116 -2.39 -5.09 -9.74
N ASN A 117 -3.24 -4.08 -9.61
CA ASN A 117 -2.81 -2.70 -9.46
C ASN A 117 -2.07 -2.48 -8.14
N ASN A 118 -2.57 -3.03 -7.03
CA ASN A 118 -1.91 -2.90 -5.74
C ASN A 118 -0.61 -3.70 -5.66
N ALA A 119 -0.56 -4.88 -6.30
CA ALA A 119 0.69 -5.64 -6.39
C ALA A 119 1.75 -4.89 -7.23
N HIS A 120 1.35 -4.27 -8.33
CA HIS A 120 2.21 -3.41 -9.14
C HIS A 120 2.73 -2.21 -8.33
N ASP A 121 1.84 -1.51 -7.63
CA ASP A 121 2.17 -0.35 -6.80
C ASP A 121 3.17 -0.69 -5.69
N ALA A 122 2.96 -1.81 -4.99
CA ALA A 122 3.91 -2.30 -3.99
C ALA A 122 5.27 -2.67 -4.62
N HIS A 123 5.31 -3.18 -5.85
CA HIS A 123 6.59 -3.43 -6.52
C HIS A 123 7.28 -2.12 -6.96
N HIS A 124 6.51 -1.18 -7.49
CA HIS A 124 6.98 0.15 -7.88
C HIS A 124 7.61 0.89 -6.70
N HIS A 125 7.00 0.86 -5.52
CA HIS A 125 7.56 1.53 -4.35
C HIS A 125 8.73 0.80 -3.71
N LEU A 126 8.89 -0.51 -3.93
CA LEU A 126 10.13 -1.19 -3.60
C LEU A 126 11.28 -0.68 -4.49
N TRP A 127 11.00 -0.42 -5.76
CA TRP A 127 11.96 0.20 -6.68
C TRP A 127 12.27 1.67 -6.31
N ASP A 128 11.31 2.46 -5.83
CA ASP A 128 11.60 3.80 -5.30
C ASP A 128 12.56 3.75 -4.11
N ILE A 129 12.39 2.77 -3.22
CA ILE A 129 13.31 2.53 -2.11
C ILE A 129 14.70 2.14 -2.63
N ASP A 130 14.78 1.31 -3.66
CA ASP A 130 16.06 0.96 -4.29
C ASP A 130 16.79 2.20 -4.82
N ARG A 131 16.05 3.14 -5.44
CA ARG A 131 16.61 4.40 -5.92
C ARG A 131 17.16 5.26 -4.79
N ILE A 132 16.43 5.37 -3.68
CA ILE A 132 16.89 6.11 -2.50
C ILE A 132 18.21 5.52 -1.99
N LEU A 133 18.24 4.20 -1.78
CA LEU A 133 19.38 3.51 -1.20
C LEU A 133 20.59 3.41 -2.14
N SER A 134 20.42 3.71 -3.42
CA SER A 134 21.50 3.70 -4.42
C SER A 134 22.02 5.10 -4.75
N ALA A 135 21.42 6.15 -4.17
CA ALA A 135 21.83 7.54 -4.35
C ALA A 135 22.82 8.03 -3.27
N GLU A 136 23.17 7.17 -2.31
CA GLU A 136 24.21 7.40 -1.29
C GLU A 136 25.61 7.04 -1.80
#